data_AF-A0A7M3ZWB3-F1
#
_entry.id   AF-A0A7M3ZWB3-F1
#
_cell.length_a   1.000
_cell.length_b   1.000
_cell.length_c   1.000
_cell.angle_alpha   90.00
_cell.angle_beta   90.00
_cell.angle_gamma   90.00
#
_symmetry.space_group_name_H-M   'P 1'
#
loop_
_entity.id
_entity.type
_entity.pdbx_description
1 polymer ?
#
loop_
_entity_poly.entity_id
_entity_poly.type
_entity_poly.pdbx_seq_one_letter_code
_entity_poly.pdbx_strand_id
1 'polypeptide(L)'
;GARLRALGVLGSWVASFGRGGSFTLQGDAGSYLGAANQGTTVVCERMAGHFVGYRMASGTITVMDGCGDDAGAEMTGGHLFVRGAAGARIGGGMEDGLIVVHGDVGPDPGAGMKGGRIVVNGRCPSPPPGVLLRPLTKKELGDINSILEDESMHVPSDAVCLTPQEGLHIESTGFSVSSDDLSSIGLTGDGQQLRPYQTVDTVALIGLSEEVQSLALPLPLLPCLATGETMTPSKKADETIH
;
A
#
# COMPACT_ATOMS: atom_id res chain seq x y z
N GLY A 1 -0.85 25.50 -16.54
CA GLY A 1 -1.70 24.31 -16.38
C GLY A 1 -3.09 24.73 -15.94
N ALA A 2 -4.11 23.92 -16.23
CA ALA A 2 -5.48 24.17 -15.78
C ALA A 2 -5.56 24.10 -14.24
N ARG A 3 -6.39 24.96 -13.64
CA ARG A 3 -6.69 24.96 -12.21
C ARG A 3 -8.18 24.69 -12.03
N LEU A 4 -8.50 23.61 -11.34
CA LEU A 4 -9.87 23.18 -11.08
C LEU A 4 -10.12 23.22 -9.57
N ARG A 5 -11.27 23.76 -9.18
CA ARG A 5 -11.73 23.73 -7.79
C ARG A 5 -13.13 23.14 -7.77
N ALA A 6 -13.29 22.08 -6.99
CA ALA A 6 -14.57 21.44 -6.74
C ALA A 6 -14.97 21.64 -5.27
N LEU A 7 -16.28 21.74 -5.02
CA LEU A 7 -16.85 21.96 -3.71
C LEU A 7 -17.83 20.83 -3.39
N GLY A 8 -17.86 20.38 -2.14
CA GLY A 8 -18.81 19.36 -1.66
C GLY A 8 -18.23 17.95 -1.65
N VAL A 9 -19.10 16.95 -1.51
CA VAL A 9 -18.72 15.54 -1.44
C VAL A 9 -18.66 14.97 -2.84
N LEU A 10 -17.48 14.51 -3.26
CA LEU A 10 -17.31 13.81 -4.52
C LEU A 10 -17.22 12.30 -4.28
N GLY A 11 -17.71 11.53 -5.24
CA GLY A 11 -17.66 10.07 -5.21
C GLY A 11 -16.24 9.52 -5.41
N SER A 12 -16.16 8.27 -5.84
CA SER A 12 -14.88 7.63 -6.16
C SER A 12 -14.30 8.11 -7.49
N TRP A 13 -13.00 7.86 -7.72
CA TRP A 13 -12.28 8.18 -8.97
C TRP A 13 -12.18 9.68 -9.29
N VAL A 14 -11.98 10.48 -8.25
CA VAL A 14 -11.81 11.93 -8.39
C VAL A 14 -10.37 12.24 -8.77
N ALA A 15 -10.18 13.16 -9.73
CA ALA A 15 -8.86 13.61 -10.19
C ALA A 15 -7.91 12.48 -10.66
N SER A 16 -8.48 11.36 -11.11
CA SER A 16 -7.72 10.23 -11.66
C SER A 16 -7.09 10.55 -13.02
N PHE A 17 -5.98 9.89 -13.35
CA PHE A 17 -5.27 9.98 -14.64
C PHE A 17 -4.83 11.40 -15.04
N GLY A 18 -4.69 12.31 -14.07
CA GLY A 18 -4.32 13.67 -14.36
C GLY A 18 -2.86 13.77 -14.87
N ARG A 19 -2.63 14.53 -15.94
CA ARG A 19 -1.30 14.72 -16.56
C ARG A 19 -0.70 16.11 -16.32
N GLY A 20 -1.14 16.78 -15.26
CA GLY A 20 -0.69 18.13 -14.90
C GLY A 20 -1.83 19.10 -14.60
N GLY A 21 -1.47 20.25 -14.05
CA GLY A 21 -2.42 21.22 -13.51
C GLY A 21 -2.63 21.01 -12.01
N SER A 22 -3.59 21.74 -11.45
CA SER A 22 -3.95 21.64 -10.03
C SER A 22 -5.44 21.38 -9.87
N PHE A 23 -5.78 20.44 -9.01
CA PHE A 23 -7.14 20.13 -8.62
C PHE A 23 -7.28 20.29 -7.11
N THR A 24 -8.20 21.15 -6.67
CA THR A 24 -8.50 21.37 -5.26
C THR A 24 -9.94 20.95 -4.98
N LEU A 25 -10.11 20.03 -4.04
CA LEU A 25 -11.41 19.61 -3.53
C LEU A 25 -11.62 20.19 -2.13
N GLN A 26 -12.59 21.08 -2.03
CA GLN A 26 -13.10 21.57 -0.76
C GLN A 26 -14.30 20.72 -0.33
N GLY A 27 -14.00 19.60 0.31
CA GLY A 27 -14.98 18.62 0.76
C GLY A 27 -14.35 17.23 0.82
N ASP A 28 -15.21 16.22 0.92
CA ASP A 28 -14.81 14.82 1.09
C ASP A 28 -14.69 14.13 -0.27
N ALA A 29 -13.68 13.26 -0.43
CA ALA A 29 -13.52 12.41 -1.59
C ALA A 29 -13.85 10.95 -1.26
N GLY A 30 -14.49 10.27 -2.20
CA GLY A 30 -14.61 8.81 -2.17
C GLY A 30 -13.27 8.12 -2.42
N SER A 31 -13.33 6.83 -2.75
CA SER A 31 -12.14 6.01 -2.99
C SER A 31 -11.43 6.39 -4.30
N TYR A 32 -10.17 6.01 -4.47
CA TYR A 32 -9.37 6.23 -5.68
C TYR A 32 -9.16 7.70 -6.05
N LEU A 33 -9.11 8.59 -5.06
CA LEU A 33 -8.70 9.97 -5.27
C LEU A 33 -7.28 10.03 -5.87
N GLY A 34 -7.12 10.67 -7.01
CA GLY A 34 -5.81 10.83 -7.67
C GLY A 34 -5.20 9.53 -8.18
N ALA A 35 -6.00 8.48 -8.41
CA ALA A 35 -5.50 7.22 -8.97
C ALA A 35 -4.82 7.44 -10.34
N ALA A 36 -3.72 6.74 -10.57
CA ALA A 36 -2.91 6.80 -11.79
C ALA A 36 -2.50 8.22 -12.20
N ASN A 37 -2.28 9.10 -11.23
CA ASN A 37 -1.81 10.46 -11.48
C ASN A 37 -0.41 10.46 -12.09
N GLN A 38 -0.22 11.35 -13.07
CA GLN A 38 0.97 11.47 -13.92
C GLN A 38 1.47 12.94 -13.96
N GLY A 39 1.34 13.65 -12.84
CA GLY A 39 1.92 15.00 -12.68
C GLY A 39 0.97 16.08 -12.19
N THR A 40 -0.28 15.75 -11.84
CA THR A 40 -1.25 16.72 -11.30
C THR A 40 -0.99 16.96 -9.82
N THR A 41 -1.19 18.18 -9.36
CA THR A 41 -1.22 18.49 -7.93
C THR A 41 -2.66 18.41 -7.45
N VAL A 42 -2.97 17.44 -6.61
CA VAL A 42 -4.31 17.19 -6.05
C VAL A 42 -4.30 17.58 -4.57
N VAL A 43 -5.23 18.43 -4.15
CA VAL A 43 -5.39 18.82 -2.74
C VAL A 43 -6.83 18.53 -2.31
N CYS A 44 -6.99 17.71 -1.28
CA CYS A 44 -8.26 17.42 -0.63
C CYS A 44 -8.27 18.05 0.76
N GLU A 45 -9.15 19.02 0.98
CA GLU A 45 -9.24 19.76 2.26
C GLU A 45 -9.87 18.94 3.39
N ARG A 46 -10.57 17.84 3.08
CA ARG A 46 -11.14 16.92 4.08
C ARG A 46 -10.65 15.48 3.87
N MET A 47 -11.48 14.51 4.25
CA MET A 47 -11.18 13.09 4.25
C MET A 47 -11.21 12.53 2.82
N ALA A 48 -10.30 11.60 2.54
CA ALA A 48 -10.33 10.79 1.34
C ALA A 48 -10.63 9.32 1.68
N GLY A 49 -11.34 8.63 0.80
CA GLY A 49 -11.66 7.22 0.96
C GLY A 49 -10.45 6.29 0.82
N HIS A 50 -10.71 5.04 0.41
CA HIS A 50 -9.68 4.02 0.23
C HIS A 50 -8.88 4.24 -1.07
N PHE A 51 -7.68 3.66 -1.18
CA PHE A 51 -6.88 3.64 -2.42
C PHE A 51 -6.50 5.02 -2.97
N VAL A 52 -6.28 6.00 -2.10
CA VAL A 52 -5.79 7.33 -2.51
C VAL A 52 -4.45 7.18 -3.23
N GLY A 53 -4.28 7.78 -4.40
CA GLY A 53 -3.03 7.71 -5.15
C GLY A 53 -2.68 6.32 -5.70
N TYR A 54 -3.65 5.42 -5.83
CA TYR A 54 -3.44 4.08 -6.40
C TYR A 54 -2.73 4.14 -7.75
N ARG A 55 -1.60 3.43 -7.89
CA ARG A 55 -0.77 3.40 -9.12
C ARG A 55 -0.36 4.78 -9.65
N MET A 56 -0.21 5.76 -8.77
CA MET A 56 0.36 7.06 -9.12
C MET A 56 1.82 6.89 -9.57
N ALA A 57 2.17 7.58 -10.67
CA ALA A 57 3.52 7.56 -11.23
C ALA A 57 4.26 8.88 -10.99
N SER A 58 3.55 10.01 -10.96
CA SER A 58 4.14 11.32 -10.66
C SER A 58 3.08 12.35 -10.25
N GLY A 59 3.53 13.47 -9.71
CA GLY A 59 2.69 14.54 -9.18
C GLY A 59 2.71 14.57 -7.65
N THR A 60 1.74 15.28 -7.08
CA THR A 60 1.60 15.41 -5.63
C THR A 60 0.14 15.31 -5.23
N ILE A 61 -0.17 14.49 -4.23
CA ILE A 61 -1.50 14.41 -3.63
C ILE A 61 -1.38 14.80 -2.16
N THR A 62 -2.20 15.75 -1.71
CA THR A 62 -2.26 16.18 -0.32
C THR A 62 -3.67 16.01 0.22
N VAL A 63 -3.82 15.32 1.35
CA VAL A 63 -5.11 15.09 2.03
C VAL A 63 -5.01 15.65 3.44
N MET A 64 -5.95 16.50 3.84
CA MET A 64 -5.82 17.29 5.08
C MET A 64 -6.47 16.66 6.32
N ASP A 65 -7.44 15.75 6.15
CA ASP A 65 -8.27 15.18 7.24
C ASP A 65 -8.29 13.64 7.24
N GLY A 66 -7.19 13.02 6.81
CA GLY A 66 -6.98 11.57 6.84
C GLY A 66 -7.43 10.81 5.59
N CYS A 67 -7.04 9.53 5.53
CA CYS A 67 -7.35 8.64 4.43
C CYS A 67 -7.81 7.25 4.89
N GLY A 68 -8.52 6.54 4.01
CA GLY A 68 -8.88 5.15 4.21
C GLY A 68 -7.71 4.18 4.00
N ASP A 69 -8.06 2.91 3.84
CA ASP A 69 -7.10 1.81 3.63
C ASP A 69 -6.40 1.88 2.27
N ASP A 70 -5.22 1.24 2.19
CA ASP A 70 -4.44 1.03 0.97
C ASP A 70 -4.05 2.33 0.25
N ALA A 71 -3.85 3.42 1.00
CA ALA A 71 -3.36 4.68 0.46
C ALA A 71 -1.96 4.51 -0.14
N GLY A 72 -1.76 4.95 -1.38
CA GLY A 72 -0.52 4.81 -2.12
C GLY A 72 -0.22 3.39 -2.60
N ALA A 73 -1.24 2.51 -2.66
CA ALA A 73 -1.03 1.16 -3.14
C ALA A 73 -0.54 1.12 -4.60
N GLU A 74 0.44 0.24 -4.88
CA GLU A 74 1.11 0.07 -6.17
C GLU A 74 1.67 1.37 -6.78
N MET A 75 2.00 2.35 -5.95
CA MET A 75 2.61 3.60 -6.40
C MET A 75 3.98 3.34 -7.02
N THR A 76 4.22 3.91 -8.20
CA THR A 76 5.48 3.79 -8.95
C THR A 76 6.28 5.09 -8.97
N GLY A 77 5.76 6.15 -8.34
CA GLY A 77 6.45 7.42 -8.15
C GLY A 77 5.51 8.57 -7.74
N GLY A 78 6.10 9.72 -7.42
CA GLY A 78 5.37 10.91 -6.94
C GLY A 78 5.38 11.06 -5.42
N HIS A 79 4.52 11.95 -4.92
CA HIS A 79 4.45 12.27 -3.49
C HIS A 79 3.01 12.25 -2.99
N LEU A 80 2.76 11.53 -1.90
CA LEU A 80 1.48 11.48 -1.20
C LEU A 80 1.67 11.99 0.22
N PHE A 81 0.98 13.08 0.56
CA PHE A 81 0.99 13.71 1.87
C PHE A 81 -0.39 13.55 2.51
N VAL A 82 -0.45 12.94 3.67
CA VAL A 82 -1.69 12.76 4.43
C VAL A 82 -1.51 13.40 5.79
N ARG A 83 -2.41 14.29 6.15
CA ARG A 83 -2.54 14.85 7.49
C ARG A 83 -3.76 14.21 8.14
N GLY A 84 -3.58 13.64 9.32
CA GLY A 84 -4.61 12.87 10.01
C GLY A 84 -4.33 11.36 10.01
N ALA A 85 -5.30 10.59 10.47
CA ALA A 85 -5.20 9.14 10.52
C ALA A 85 -5.26 8.54 9.11
N ALA A 86 -4.50 7.47 8.91
CA ALA A 86 -4.49 6.71 7.68
C ALA A 86 -4.82 5.23 7.97
N GLY A 87 -5.54 4.60 7.04
CA GLY A 87 -6.03 3.24 7.21
C GLY A 87 -4.94 2.16 7.21
N ALA A 88 -5.37 0.90 7.06
CA ALA A 88 -4.49 -0.25 6.97
C ALA A 88 -3.71 -0.29 5.64
N ARG A 89 -2.58 -1.02 5.62
CA ARG A 89 -1.81 -1.36 4.40
C ARG A 89 -1.40 -0.17 3.53
N ILE A 90 -1.02 0.93 4.15
CA ILE A 90 -0.49 2.11 3.45
C ILE A 90 0.73 1.70 2.62
N GLY A 91 0.79 2.12 1.36
CA GLY A 91 1.89 1.79 0.46
C GLY A 91 1.94 0.31 0.08
N GLY A 92 0.81 -0.41 0.17
CA GLY A 92 0.72 -1.81 -0.23
C GLY A 92 1.21 -2.05 -1.66
N GLY A 93 2.24 -2.87 -1.85
CA GLY A 93 2.79 -3.14 -3.18
C GLY A 93 3.51 -1.96 -3.86
N MET A 94 3.88 -0.91 -3.11
CA MET A 94 4.58 0.26 -3.64
C MET A 94 5.93 -0.13 -4.26
N GLU A 95 6.20 0.39 -5.46
CA GLU A 95 7.45 0.15 -6.20
C GLU A 95 8.42 1.33 -6.10
N ASP A 96 7.92 2.57 -6.07
CA ASP A 96 8.72 3.77 -5.81
C ASP A 96 7.83 4.96 -5.41
N GLY A 97 8.43 6.02 -4.89
CA GLY A 97 7.76 7.26 -4.47
C GLY A 97 7.98 7.60 -2.99
N LEU A 98 7.27 8.62 -2.53
CA LEU A 98 7.27 9.07 -1.15
C LEU A 98 5.84 9.17 -0.62
N ILE A 99 5.57 8.51 0.51
CA ILE A 99 4.34 8.68 1.28
C ILE A 99 4.72 9.30 2.62
N VAL A 100 4.05 10.37 3.03
CA VAL A 100 4.24 11.00 4.34
C VAL A 100 2.89 11.10 5.04
N VAL A 101 2.79 10.56 6.24
CA VAL A 101 1.58 10.55 7.05
C VAL A 101 1.85 11.28 8.36
N HIS A 102 1.09 12.34 8.62
CA HIS A 102 1.07 13.07 9.89
C HIS A 102 -0.12 12.60 10.73
N GLY A 103 0.04 11.46 11.39
CA GLY A 103 -0.99 10.87 12.24
C GLY A 103 -0.77 9.39 12.51
N ASP A 104 -1.81 8.74 13.03
CA ASP A 104 -1.80 7.32 13.32
C ASP A 104 -2.01 6.49 12.04
N VAL A 105 -1.29 5.39 11.94
CA VAL A 105 -1.35 4.47 10.78
C VAL A 105 -1.98 3.15 11.20
N GLY A 106 -2.81 2.58 10.32
CA GLY A 106 -3.40 1.26 10.51
C GLY A 106 -2.40 0.10 10.41
N PRO A 107 -2.87 -1.14 10.60
CA PRO A 107 -2.02 -2.34 10.58
C PRO A 107 -1.37 -2.59 9.20
N ASP A 108 -0.26 -3.32 9.23
CA ASP A 108 0.49 -3.79 8.05
C ASP A 108 0.99 -2.70 7.09
N PRO A 109 1.59 -1.59 7.57
CA PRO A 109 2.08 -0.55 6.68
C PRO A 109 3.23 -1.07 5.79
N GLY A 110 3.16 -0.78 4.49
CA GLY A 110 4.15 -1.18 3.50
C GLY A 110 4.08 -2.65 3.10
N ALA A 111 2.97 -3.36 3.35
CA ALA A 111 2.83 -4.75 2.96
C ALA A 111 3.19 -4.96 1.48
N GLY A 112 4.12 -5.88 1.18
CA GLY A 112 4.57 -6.14 -0.19
C GLY A 112 5.28 -4.99 -0.90
N MET A 113 5.74 -3.95 -0.18
CA MET A 113 6.52 -2.85 -0.74
C MET A 113 7.83 -3.37 -1.34
N LYS A 114 8.09 -3.04 -2.60
CA LYS A 114 9.33 -3.39 -3.33
C LYS A 114 10.34 -2.25 -3.33
N GLY A 115 9.87 -1.00 -3.22
CA GLY A 115 10.68 0.20 -3.33
C GLY A 115 9.95 1.46 -2.85
N GLY A 116 10.67 2.57 -2.76
CA GLY A 116 10.17 3.85 -2.24
C GLY A 116 10.41 4.07 -0.74
N ARG A 117 9.73 5.07 -0.17
CA ARG A 117 9.82 5.43 1.27
C ARG A 117 8.46 5.84 1.83
N ILE A 118 8.11 5.30 3.00
CA ILE A 118 6.92 5.71 3.74
C ILE A 118 7.37 6.32 5.06
N VAL A 119 6.94 7.55 5.34
CA VAL A 119 7.31 8.31 6.52
C VAL A 119 6.07 8.53 7.36
N VAL A 120 6.13 8.09 8.62
CA VAL A 120 5.01 8.14 9.56
C VAL A 120 5.43 8.99 10.74
N ASN A 121 4.69 10.08 10.95
CA ASN A 121 4.82 10.97 12.09
C ASN A 121 3.63 10.74 13.04
N GLY A 122 3.69 9.66 13.80
CA GLY A 122 2.65 9.23 14.73
C GLY A 122 2.83 7.78 15.16
N ARG A 123 1.75 7.12 15.60
CA ARG A 123 1.81 5.70 15.98
C ARG A 123 1.86 4.82 14.75
N CYS A 124 2.94 4.06 14.63
CA CYS A 124 3.10 3.00 13.64
C CYS A 124 2.99 1.64 14.36
N PRO A 125 2.03 0.77 13.98
CA PRO A 125 2.00 -0.60 14.47
C PRO A 125 3.17 -1.43 13.91
N SER A 126 3.34 -2.66 14.39
CA SER A 126 4.40 -3.56 13.93
C SER A 126 4.30 -3.74 12.41
N PRO A 127 5.38 -3.44 11.65
CA PRO A 127 5.37 -3.59 10.21
C PRO A 127 5.32 -5.08 9.83
N PRO A 128 4.78 -5.39 8.64
CA PRO A 128 4.71 -6.76 8.14
C PRO A 128 6.12 -7.26 7.71
N PRO A 129 6.30 -8.58 7.53
CA PRO A 129 7.56 -9.14 7.06
C PRO A 129 7.97 -8.52 5.70
N GLY A 130 9.24 -8.15 5.57
CA GLY A 130 9.76 -7.50 4.36
C GLY A 130 9.82 -5.98 4.42
N VAL A 131 9.40 -5.35 5.52
CA VAL A 131 9.52 -3.90 5.73
C VAL A 131 10.41 -3.61 6.94
N LEU A 132 11.46 -2.81 6.74
CA LEU A 132 12.35 -2.33 7.80
C LEU A 132 11.89 -0.98 8.31
N LEU A 133 11.80 -0.87 9.63
CA LEU A 133 11.52 0.36 10.33
C LEU A 133 12.83 0.99 10.79
N ARG A 134 13.11 2.21 10.34
CA ARG A 134 14.31 2.98 10.71
C ARG A 134 13.96 4.44 11.01
N PRO A 135 14.72 5.14 11.87
CA PRO A 135 14.57 6.58 12.02
C PRO A 135 15.05 7.32 10.75
N LEU A 136 14.51 8.51 10.54
CA LEU A 136 14.87 9.35 9.40
C LEU A 136 16.28 9.94 9.53
N THR A 137 17.02 10.01 8.42
CA THR A 137 18.32 10.71 8.40
C THR A 137 18.13 12.22 8.17
N LYS A 138 19.06 13.04 8.66
CA LYS A 138 18.97 14.51 8.54
C LYS A 138 18.91 15.01 7.09
N LYS A 139 19.52 14.29 6.15
CA LYS A 139 19.48 14.63 4.71
C LYS A 139 18.08 14.42 4.14
N GLU A 140 17.51 13.24 4.37
CA GLU A 140 16.16 12.90 3.92
C GLU A 140 15.12 13.83 4.53
N LEU A 141 15.29 14.23 5.79
CA LEU A 141 14.40 15.18 6.45
C LEU A 141 14.44 16.55 5.77
N GLY A 142 15.64 17.02 5.39
CA GLY A 142 15.80 18.26 4.62
C GLY A 142 15.14 18.19 3.24
N ASP A 143 15.32 17.08 2.53
CA ASP A 143 14.73 16.87 1.20
C ASP A 143 13.19 16.83 1.27
N ILE A 144 12.63 16.08 2.22
CA ILE A 144 11.17 15.96 2.40
C ILE A 144 10.55 17.30 2.81
N ASN A 145 11.19 18.00 3.75
CA ASN A 145 10.73 19.32 4.19
C ASN A 145 10.88 20.38 3.09
N SER A 146 11.81 20.22 2.14
CA SER A 146 11.88 21.12 0.98
C SER A 146 10.74 20.90 -0.02
N ILE A 147 10.23 19.67 -0.13
CA ILE A 147 9.07 19.36 -0.98
C ILE A 147 7.77 19.83 -0.31
N LEU A 148 7.73 19.75 1.03
CA LEU A 148 6.68 20.29 1.87
C LEU A 148 6.91 21.78 2.11
N GLU A 149 6.60 22.62 1.11
CA GLU A 149 6.72 24.09 1.22
C GLU A 149 5.92 24.71 2.39
N ASP A 150 5.03 23.93 3.02
CA ASP A 150 4.11 24.35 4.08
C ASP A 150 4.67 24.03 5.48
N GLU A 151 5.00 25.06 6.27
CA GLU A 151 5.67 24.85 7.56
C GLU A 151 4.86 24.02 8.57
N SER A 152 3.53 24.00 8.40
CA SER A 152 2.62 23.22 9.23
C SER A 152 2.66 21.71 8.98
N MET A 153 3.28 21.28 7.87
CA MET A 153 3.50 19.89 7.50
C MET A 153 4.96 19.47 7.64
N HIS A 154 5.81 20.25 8.29
CA HIS A 154 7.18 19.81 8.53
C HIS A 154 7.22 18.50 9.32
N VAL A 155 7.97 17.54 8.79
CA VAL A 155 8.17 16.24 9.42
C VAL A 155 9.24 16.41 10.52
N PRO A 156 8.94 16.07 11.78
CA PRO A 156 9.93 16.11 12.85
C PRO A 156 10.95 14.97 12.70
N SER A 157 12.11 15.12 13.34
CA SER A 157 13.18 14.11 13.30
C SER A 157 12.84 12.78 13.97
N ASP A 158 11.75 12.74 14.73
CA ASP A 158 11.24 11.54 15.39
C ASP A 158 10.31 10.70 14.49
N ALA A 159 10.10 11.15 13.25
CA ALA A 159 9.30 10.39 12.30
C ALA A 159 9.98 9.07 11.93
N VAL A 160 9.15 8.05 11.83
CA VAL A 160 9.53 6.70 11.47
C VAL A 160 9.54 6.57 9.96
N CYS A 161 10.62 6.02 9.40
CA CYS A 161 10.73 5.69 7.99
C CYS A 161 10.64 4.19 7.79
N LEU A 162 9.71 3.75 6.95
CA LEU A 162 9.58 2.39 6.47
C LEU A 162 10.26 2.30 5.11
N THR A 163 11.16 1.35 4.98
CA THR A 163 11.86 1.00 3.74
C THR A 163 11.73 -0.49 3.49
N PRO A 164 11.69 -0.94 2.22
CA PRO A 164 11.65 -2.36 1.92
C PRO A 164 12.93 -3.04 2.40
N GLN A 165 12.81 -4.26 2.89
CA GLN A 165 13.94 -5.11 3.24
C GLN A 165 14.45 -5.79 1.97
N GLU A 166 15.72 -5.55 1.62
CA GLU A 166 16.38 -6.27 0.54
C GLU A 166 16.45 -7.77 0.87
N GLY A 167 15.83 -8.61 0.02
CA GLY A 167 15.94 -10.07 0.10
C GLY A 167 14.62 -10.84 0.22
N LEU A 168 13.51 -10.20 0.60
CA LEU A 168 12.19 -10.83 0.60
C LEU A 168 11.43 -10.48 -0.68
N HIS A 169 11.85 -11.07 -1.80
CA HIS A 169 11.08 -10.96 -3.05
C HIS A 169 9.85 -11.87 -2.98
N ILE A 170 8.70 -11.30 -2.65
CA ILE A 170 7.41 -11.95 -2.93
C ILE A 170 7.20 -11.82 -4.43
N GLU A 171 7.37 -12.93 -5.16
CA GLU A 171 7.06 -12.99 -6.58
C GLU A 171 5.58 -12.70 -6.80
N SER A 172 5.26 -11.49 -7.23
CA SER A 172 3.96 -11.14 -7.78
C SER A 172 3.90 -11.68 -9.20
N THR A 173 3.30 -12.85 -9.40
CA THR A 173 2.91 -13.29 -10.73
C THR A 173 1.84 -12.34 -11.24
N GLY A 174 2.20 -11.49 -12.21
CA GLY A 174 1.22 -10.63 -12.88
C GLY A 174 0.17 -11.50 -13.54
N PHE A 175 -1.11 -11.18 -13.33
CA PHE A 175 -2.18 -11.80 -14.09
C PHE A 175 -2.01 -11.42 -15.56
N SER A 176 -1.58 -12.39 -16.37
CA SER A 176 -1.71 -12.31 -17.83
C SER A 176 -3.20 -12.28 -18.16
N VAL A 177 -3.70 -11.11 -18.56
CA VAL A 177 -5.00 -11.02 -19.24
C VAL A 177 -4.73 -11.12 -20.73
N SER A 178 -5.13 -12.23 -21.34
CA SER A 178 -4.94 -12.48 -22.78
C SER A 178 -5.73 -11.45 -23.59
N SER A 179 -5.08 -10.74 -24.52
CA SER A 179 -5.75 -9.77 -25.41
C SER A 179 -6.35 -10.43 -26.66
N ASP A 180 -6.03 -11.69 -26.94
CA ASP A 180 -6.32 -12.32 -28.24
C ASP A 180 -7.22 -13.56 -28.14
N ASP A 181 -6.73 -14.67 -27.57
CA ASP A 181 -7.27 -16.00 -27.89
C ASP A 181 -8.29 -16.56 -26.90
N LEU A 182 -8.62 -15.82 -25.83
CA LEU A 182 -9.49 -16.23 -24.73
C LEU A 182 -9.16 -17.60 -24.10
N SER A 183 -8.04 -18.24 -24.46
CA SER A 183 -7.64 -19.56 -23.96
C SER A 183 -7.28 -19.52 -22.47
N SER A 184 -7.07 -18.31 -21.96
CA SER A 184 -6.75 -17.98 -20.57
C SER A 184 -7.93 -17.38 -19.79
N ILE A 185 -9.17 -17.42 -20.32
CA ILE A 185 -10.35 -17.07 -19.52
C ILE A 185 -10.52 -18.13 -18.42
N GLY A 186 -10.24 -17.75 -17.18
CA GLY A 186 -10.59 -18.50 -15.99
C GLY A 186 -11.93 -18.02 -15.41
N LEU A 187 -12.79 -18.94 -15.00
CA LEU A 187 -13.94 -18.62 -14.15
C LEU A 187 -13.43 -18.38 -12.73
N THR A 188 -13.46 -17.13 -12.28
CA THR A 188 -13.18 -16.79 -10.88
C THR A 188 -14.50 -16.75 -10.11
N GLY A 189 -14.49 -17.10 -8.82
CA GLY A 189 -15.64 -16.86 -7.96
C GLY A 189 -15.93 -15.36 -7.84
N ASP A 190 -17.16 -15.00 -7.48
CA ASP A 190 -17.60 -13.61 -7.22
C ASP A 190 -16.93 -12.98 -5.96
N GLY A 191 -16.06 -13.73 -5.28
CA GLY A 191 -15.31 -13.25 -4.14
C GLY A 191 -14.30 -12.18 -4.54
N GLN A 192 -14.20 -11.12 -3.73
CA GLN A 192 -13.20 -10.08 -3.90
C GLN A 192 -11.79 -10.70 -3.88
N GLN A 193 -11.10 -10.66 -5.00
CA GLN A 193 -9.75 -11.22 -5.12
C GLN A 193 -8.79 -10.46 -4.19
N LEU A 194 -8.11 -11.21 -3.32
CA LEU A 194 -7.07 -10.68 -2.45
C LEU A 194 -5.99 -10.02 -3.30
N ARG A 195 -5.54 -8.83 -2.88
CA ARG A 195 -4.43 -8.17 -3.55
C ARG A 195 -3.13 -8.93 -3.26
N PRO A 196 -2.15 -8.93 -4.17
CA PRO A 196 -0.89 -9.67 -3.96
C PRO A 196 -0.14 -9.26 -2.69
N TYR A 197 -0.35 -8.03 -2.22
CA TYR A 197 0.25 -7.48 -1.00
C TYR A 197 -0.66 -7.54 0.22
N GLN A 198 -1.89 -8.05 0.09
CA GLN A 198 -2.83 -8.09 1.21
C GLN A 198 -2.35 -9.12 2.23
N THR A 199 -2.17 -8.67 3.47
CA THR A 199 -1.88 -9.56 4.59
C THR A 199 -3.10 -10.44 4.87
N VAL A 200 -2.84 -11.74 5.03
CA VAL A 200 -3.85 -12.75 5.36
C VAL A 200 -3.40 -13.49 6.61
N ASP A 201 -4.33 -13.68 7.54
CA ASP A 201 -4.10 -14.51 8.69
C ASP A 201 -3.96 -15.96 8.23
N THR A 202 -2.77 -16.54 8.40
CA THR A 202 -2.47 -17.92 8.04
C THR A 202 -2.81 -18.92 9.15
N VAL A 203 -3.47 -18.46 10.22
CA VAL A 203 -3.77 -19.26 11.41
C VAL A 203 -5.25 -19.12 11.74
N ALA A 204 -5.96 -20.25 11.76
CA ALA A 204 -7.28 -20.33 12.33
C ALA A 204 -7.16 -20.60 13.84
N LEU A 205 -7.71 -19.69 14.65
CA LEU A 205 -7.85 -19.90 16.09
C LEU A 205 -9.15 -20.66 16.37
N ILE A 206 -9.03 -21.90 16.84
CA ILE A 206 -10.17 -22.68 17.31
C ILE A 206 -10.19 -22.64 18.84
N GLY A 207 -11.21 -22.01 19.42
CA GLY A 207 -11.46 -21.97 20.85
C GLY A 207 -12.89 -22.40 21.17
N LEU A 208 -13.08 -23.21 22.22
CA LEU A 208 -14.40 -23.68 22.67
C LEU A 208 -14.98 -22.80 23.81
N SER A 209 -14.15 -22.08 24.57
CA SER A 209 -14.52 -21.09 25.61
C SER A 209 -13.29 -20.28 26.07
N GLU A 210 -13.48 -19.19 26.84
CA GLU A 210 -12.38 -18.36 27.40
C GLU A 210 -11.46 -19.12 28.36
N GLU A 211 -11.89 -20.29 28.85
CA GLU A 211 -11.16 -21.10 29.83
C GLU A 211 -10.24 -22.17 29.19
N VAL A 212 -10.40 -22.44 27.89
CA VAL A 212 -9.63 -23.48 27.18
C VAL A 212 -8.60 -22.83 26.27
N GLN A 213 -7.35 -23.31 26.31
CA GLN A 213 -6.29 -22.88 25.41
C GLN A 213 -6.76 -22.95 23.95
N SER A 214 -6.82 -21.79 23.29
CA SER A 214 -7.14 -21.69 21.87
C SER A 214 -6.08 -22.42 21.05
N LEU A 215 -6.51 -23.32 20.17
CA LEU A 215 -5.62 -24.04 19.27
C LEU A 215 -5.40 -23.19 18.02
N ALA A 216 -4.16 -22.78 17.79
CA ALA A 216 -3.72 -22.12 16.57
C ALA A 216 -3.44 -23.19 15.49
N LEU A 217 -4.36 -23.37 14.55
CA LEU A 217 -4.17 -24.27 13.41
C LEU A 217 -3.68 -23.48 12.21
N PRO A 218 -2.50 -23.79 11.64
CA PRO A 218 -2.09 -23.17 10.38
C PRO A 218 -3.10 -23.57 9.29
N LEU A 219 -3.60 -22.57 8.56
CA LEU A 219 -4.41 -22.82 7.37
C LEU A 219 -3.55 -23.57 6.35
N PRO A 220 -4.11 -24.58 5.66
CA PRO A 220 -3.38 -25.30 4.63
C PRO A 220 -3.05 -24.35 3.49
N LEU A 221 -1.77 -23.96 3.37
CA LEU A 221 -1.26 -23.15 2.28
C LEU A 221 -0.85 -24.08 1.13
N LEU A 222 -1.45 -23.89 -0.03
CA LEU A 222 -1.01 -24.49 -1.28
C LEU A 222 -0.02 -23.54 -1.96
N PRO A 223 1.26 -23.89 -2.10
CA PRO A 223 2.22 -23.07 -2.81
C PRO A 223 1.83 -23.01 -4.29
N CYS A 224 1.63 -21.80 -4.81
CA CYS A 224 1.44 -21.58 -6.24
C CYS A 224 2.82 -21.47 -6.90
N LEU A 225 3.27 -22.53 -7.56
CA LEU A 225 4.55 -22.56 -8.27
C LEU A 225 4.36 -22.10 -9.72
N ALA A 226 5.23 -21.20 -10.20
CA ALA A 226 5.21 -20.72 -11.58
C ALA A 226 5.54 -21.83 -12.60
N THR A 227 6.36 -22.81 -12.19
CA THR A 227 6.67 -24.01 -12.97
C THR A 227 6.78 -25.23 -12.06
N GLY A 228 6.35 -26.40 -12.55
CA GLY A 228 6.44 -27.68 -11.83
C GLY A 228 7.85 -28.30 -11.83
N GLU A 229 8.89 -27.56 -12.24
CA GLU A 229 10.25 -28.08 -12.38
C GLU A 229 10.85 -28.54 -11.05
N THR A 230 10.43 -27.94 -9.94
CA THR A 230 10.84 -28.32 -8.58
C THR A 230 9.97 -29.42 -7.96
N MET A 231 8.84 -29.79 -8.58
CA MET A 231 7.97 -30.90 -8.15
C MET A 231 8.41 -32.24 -8.75
N THR A 232 9.72 -32.47 -8.85
CA THR A 232 10.23 -33.79 -9.23
C THR A 232 10.17 -34.71 -8.01
N PRO A 233 9.53 -35.88 -8.09
CA PRO A 233 9.64 -36.86 -7.02
C PRO A 233 11.12 -37.22 -6.89
N SER A 234 11.72 -36.97 -5.72
CA SER A 234 13.08 -37.42 -5.46
C SER A 234 13.11 -38.94 -5.62
N LYS A 235 13.68 -39.42 -6.73
CA LYS A 235 14.08 -40.82 -6.87
C LYS A 235 15.31 -41.02 -6.00
N LYS A 236 15.08 -41.08 -4.68
CA LYS A 236 15.89 -41.70 -3.62
C LYS A 236 15.33 -41.21 -2.29
N ALA A 237 14.33 -41.91 -1.79
CA ALA A 237 14.21 -42.10 -0.35
C ALA A 237 15.35 -43.05 0.03
N ASP A 238 16.54 -42.50 0.29
CA ASP A 238 17.53 -43.23 1.08
C ASP A 238 17.05 -43.17 2.53
N GLU A 239 17.03 -44.36 3.12
CA GLU A 239 16.68 -44.64 4.50
C GLU A 239 17.49 -43.78 5.48
N THR A 240 16.96 -43.70 6.71
CA THR A 240 17.54 -43.15 7.94
C THR A 240 17.28 -41.66 8.20
N ILE A 241 16.38 -41.39 9.15
CA ILE A 241 16.69 -40.70 10.41
C ILE A 241 15.68 -41.22 11.45
N HIS A 242 16.22 -41.71 12.57
CA HIS A 242 15.52 -42.09 13.80
C HIS A 242 15.11 -40.85 14.61
#